data_AF-A0A7S3LDZ6-F1
#
_entry.id   AF-A0A7S3LDZ6-F1
#
_cell.length_a   1.000
_cell.length_b   1.000
_cell.length_c   1.000
_cell.angle_alpha   90.00
_cell.angle_beta   90.00
_cell.angle_gamma   90.00
#
_symmetry.space_group_name_H-M   'P 1'
#
loop_
_entity.id
_entity.type
_entity.pdbx_description
1 polymer ?
#
loop_
_entity_poly.entity_id
_entity_poly.type
_entity_poly.pdbx_seq_one_letter_code
_entity_poly.pdbx_strand_id
1 'polypeptide(L)'
;MNRPHKKSKTSINSDDSDPSLEKQVELALSSLGSELTQEYFRASEVTPTLVRKETRIADFLRAEHYDPENAAKRLARYWKTRKFLFGERWLLPMTLTGTGCLDANQIEILRSGFISVVNSPKGLLLINDFAFLPKGAVHAQLEVLFYFLTIYPCASTGLHVVRHGDRPAMTVSGLVKQVFDSVANTTKSIDVVRAYEEGREHLLDFLGYQQRRVSETNFQSTIGYIAADSVAGTLRILKEKGFDSSNLPVSLGGKLDRNYFDNWVRTRLSIEDIMSGAPIMRNHSLSASAAMECPSSGALLVVKPKTQRDKEALSLVRRPDETPAEFAKRKNAVYVRRNYHRQKLELMAAEGEVARCRVLNESLKLENQMLERLKQEASWWVQRLEGHMEPRPIISTSTGMLF
;
A
#
# COMPACT_ATOMS: atom_id res chain seq x y z
N MET A 1 -36.21 -16.79 38.32
CA MET A 1 -35.22 -16.80 37.22
C MET A 1 -35.23 -15.43 36.55
N ASN A 2 -34.27 -14.56 36.91
CA ASN A 2 -34.17 -13.20 36.37
C ASN A 2 -33.54 -13.23 34.98
N ARG A 3 -34.29 -12.83 33.95
CA ARG A 3 -33.76 -12.60 32.60
C ARG A 3 -32.92 -11.32 32.62
N PRO A 4 -31.69 -11.32 32.08
CA PRO A 4 -30.90 -10.10 31.98
C PRO A 4 -31.55 -9.12 31.01
N HIS A 5 -31.77 -7.89 31.46
CA HIS A 5 -32.27 -6.78 30.65
C HIS A 5 -31.31 -6.54 29.48
N LYS A 6 -31.81 -6.72 28.24
CA LYS A 6 -31.16 -6.22 27.02
C LYS A 6 -31.05 -4.70 27.14
N LYS A 7 -29.85 -4.18 27.40
CA LYS A 7 -29.57 -2.75 27.33
C LYS A 7 -29.92 -2.28 25.90
N SER A 8 -30.85 -1.33 25.84
CA SER A 8 -31.21 -0.59 24.64
C SER A 8 -29.95 -0.04 23.97
N LYS A 9 -29.68 -0.42 22.72
CA LYS A 9 -28.64 0.21 21.89
C LYS A 9 -29.16 1.58 21.47
N THR A 10 -28.87 2.61 22.26
CA THR A 10 -29.03 4.00 21.83
C THR A 10 -28.17 4.19 20.59
N SER A 11 -28.78 4.48 19.44
CA SER A 11 -28.06 4.80 18.21
C SER A 11 -27.36 6.15 18.40
N ILE A 12 -26.09 6.10 18.78
CA ILE A 12 -25.22 7.28 18.82
C ILE A 12 -25.09 7.76 17.38
N ASN A 13 -25.49 9.01 17.11
CA ASN A 13 -25.24 9.66 15.82
C ASN A 13 -23.73 9.65 15.56
N SER A 14 -23.33 9.10 14.42
CA SER A 14 -21.97 8.63 14.17
C SER A 14 -20.90 9.71 13.94
N ASP A 15 -21.27 10.99 14.02
CA ASP A 15 -20.39 12.12 13.67
C ASP A 15 -20.06 13.09 14.82
N ASP A 16 -20.71 12.98 15.99
CA ASP A 16 -20.37 13.81 17.14
C ASP A 16 -19.39 13.06 18.06
N SER A 17 -18.09 13.14 17.76
CA SER A 17 -17.08 12.85 18.78
C SER A 17 -17.23 13.87 19.90
N ASP A 18 -17.46 13.39 21.13
CA ASP A 18 -17.47 14.24 22.31
C ASP A 18 -16.15 15.02 22.39
N PRO A 19 -16.16 16.37 22.31
CA PRO A 19 -14.94 17.18 22.38
C PRO A 19 -14.12 16.92 23.66
N SER A 20 -14.78 16.44 24.73
CA SER A 20 -14.11 15.98 25.95
C SER A 20 -13.16 14.81 25.70
N LEU A 21 -13.54 13.86 24.83
CA LEU A 21 -12.71 12.70 24.50
C LEU A 21 -11.51 13.08 23.64
N GLU A 22 -11.65 14.02 22.71
CA GLU A 22 -10.51 14.49 21.91
C GLU A 22 -9.45 15.14 22.79
N LYS A 23 -9.89 15.98 23.75
CA LYS A 23 -8.98 16.56 24.75
C LYS A 23 -8.30 15.50 25.61
N GLN A 24 -8.99 14.41 25.95
CA GLN A 24 -8.39 13.28 26.68
C GLN A 24 -7.32 12.55 25.85
N VAL A 25 -7.52 12.41 24.52
CA VAL A 25 -6.49 11.86 23.62
C VAL A 25 -5.25 12.74 23.59
N GLU A 26 -5.40 14.07 23.52
CA GLU A 26 -4.28 15.01 23.55
C GLU A 26 -3.50 14.97 24.88
N LEU A 27 -4.21 14.87 26.01
CA LEU A 27 -3.61 14.68 27.32
C LEU A 27 -2.87 13.34 27.40
N ALA A 28 -3.46 12.26 26.89
CA ALA A 28 -2.83 10.95 26.83
C ALA A 28 -1.60 10.93 25.91
N LEU A 29 -1.63 11.61 24.77
CA LEU A 29 -0.45 11.78 23.92
C LEU A 29 0.69 12.48 24.66
N SER A 30 0.38 13.46 25.50
CA SER A 30 1.38 14.19 26.29
C SER A 30 1.98 13.37 27.43
N SER A 31 1.29 12.33 27.90
CA SER A 31 1.78 11.42 28.96
C SER A 31 2.54 10.21 28.43
N LEU A 32 2.42 9.89 27.14
CA LEU A 32 3.22 8.84 26.50
C LEU A 32 4.70 9.23 26.40
N GLY A 33 5.59 8.24 26.54
CA GLY A 33 7.04 8.45 26.42
C GLY A 33 7.45 8.99 25.06
N SER A 34 8.52 9.80 25.04
CA SER A 34 9.02 10.49 23.84
C SER A 34 9.33 9.55 22.68
N GLU A 35 9.76 8.32 22.97
CA GLU A 35 10.08 7.30 21.97
C GLU A 35 8.88 6.90 21.08
N LEU A 36 7.66 7.10 21.57
CA LEU A 36 6.44 6.86 20.79
C LEU A 36 5.91 8.12 20.11
N THR A 37 6.07 9.29 20.73
CA THR A 37 5.34 10.51 20.37
C THR A 37 6.18 11.55 19.62
N GLN A 38 7.51 11.39 19.57
CA GLN A 38 8.41 12.35 18.92
C GLN A 38 8.00 12.66 17.48
N GLU A 39 7.65 11.65 16.68
CA GLU A 39 7.23 11.84 15.29
C GLU A 39 5.91 12.61 15.18
N TYR A 40 4.93 12.33 16.05
CA TYR A 40 3.66 13.05 16.07
C TYR A 40 3.86 14.54 16.40
N PHE A 41 4.64 14.83 17.45
CA PHE A 41 4.87 16.22 17.85
C PHE A 41 5.67 16.99 16.80
N ARG A 42 6.69 16.36 16.20
CA ARG A 42 7.43 16.95 15.08
C ARG A 42 6.54 17.23 13.88
N ALA A 43 5.65 16.30 13.50
CA ALA A 43 4.71 16.53 12.41
C ALA A 43 3.71 17.66 12.72
N SER A 44 3.26 17.74 13.98
CA SER A 44 2.35 18.79 14.45
C SER A 44 3.00 20.18 14.43
N GLU A 45 4.31 20.25 14.73
CA GLU A 45 5.09 21.50 14.66
C GLU A 45 5.36 21.91 13.21
N VAL A 46 5.86 21.00 12.37
CA VAL A 46 6.34 21.32 11.01
C VAL A 46 5.17 21.44 10.02
N THR A 47 4.16 20.58 10.12
CA THR A 47 3.05 20.47 9.16
C THR A 47 1.69 20.32 9.87
N PRO A 48 1.25 21.28 10.71
CA PRO A 48 0.01 21.16 11.48
C PRO A 48 -1.24 20.95 10.61
N THR A 49 -1.25 21.54 9.41
CA THR A 49 -2.35 21.39 8.45
C THR A 49 -2.44 19.97 7.90
N LEU A 50 -1.31 19.29 7.74
CA LEU A 50 -1.26 17.89 7.30
C LEU A 50 -1.78 16.97 8.41
N VAL A 51 -1.32 17.18 9.64
CA VAL A 51 -1.80 16.43 10.82
C VAL A 51 -3.31 16.53 10.97
N ARG A 52 -3.87 17.74 10.87
CA ARG A 52 -5.32 17.95 10.94
C ARG A 52 -6.08 17.23 9.81
N LYS A 53 -5.51 17.18 8.60
CA LYS A 53 -6.17 16.57 7.42
C LYS A 53 -6.12 15.05 7.44
N GLU A 54 -4.97 14.47 7.79
CA GLU A 54 -4.76 13.02 7.70
C GLU A 54 -5.13 12.27 8.99
N THR A 55 -4.96 12.90 10.17
CA THR A 55 -5.19 12.25 11.46
C THR A 55 -6.28 12.94 12.27
N ARG A 56 -7.53 12.68 11.92
CA ARG A 56 -8.68 13.14 12.72
C ARG A 56 -8.80 12.26 13.96
N ILE A 57 -8.72 12.86 15.15
CA ILE A 57 -8.75 12.13 16.43
C ILE A 57 -9.99 11.25 16.56
N ALA A 58 -11.16 11.74 16.10
CA ALA A 58 -12.41 10.98 16.05
C ALA A 58 -12.28 9.62 15.32
N ASP A 59 -11.48 9.52 14.26
CA ASP A 59 -11.29 8.27 13.53
C ASP A 59 -10.53 7.24 14.38
N PHE A 60 -9.49 7.68 15.10
CA PHE A 60 -8.71 6.83 16.01
C PHE A 60 -9.51 6.41 17.24
N LEU A 61 -10.33 7.32 17.80
CA LEU A 61 -11.27 6.99 18.87
C LEU A 61 -12.25 5.91 18.42
N ARG A 62 -12.86 6.04 17.23
CA ARG A 62 -13.76 5.00 16.70
C ARG A 62 -13.06 3.65 16.52
N ALA A 63 -11.81 3.68 16.05
CA ALA A 63 -11.02 2.47 15.85
C ALA A 63 -10.69 1.75 17.18
N GLU A 64 -10.54 2.50 18.26
CA GLU A 64 -10.19 2.02 19.60
C GLU A 64 -11.39 2.02 20.57
N HIS A 65 -12.62 1.89 20.03
CA HIS A 65 -13.84 1.81 20.84
C HIS A 65 -14.02 2.94 21.86
N TYR A 66 -13.58 4.15 21.48
CA TYR A 66 -13.59 5.38 22.27
C TYR A 66 -12.72 5.33 23.53
N ASP A 67 -11.65 4.53 23.54
CA ASP A 67 -10.59 4.56 24.55
C ASP A 67 -9.54 5.64 24.19
N PRO A 68 -9.44 6.74 24.96
CA PRO A 68 -8.51 7.83 24.64
C PRO A 68 -7.03 7.43 24.71
N GLU A 69 -6.64 6.53 25.62
CA GLU A 69 -5.25 6.12 25.77
C GLU A 69 -4.81 5.24 24.60
N ASN A 70 -5.65 4.29 24.19
CA ASN A 70 -5.35 3.44 23.06
C ASN A 70 -5.41 4.22 21.73
N ALA A 71 -6.35 5.16 21.59
CA ALA A 71 -6.38 6.08 20.46
C ALA A 71 -5.11 6.94 20.37
N ALA A 72 -4.63 7.49 21.49
CA ALA A 72 -3.36 8.22 21.56
C ALA A 72 -2.17 7.35 21.13
N LYS A 73 -2.07 6.11 21.63
CA LYS A 73 -1.01 5.16 21.24
C LYS A 73 -1.06 4.85 19.75
N ARG A 74 -2.24 4.59 19.18
CA ARG A 74 -2.42 4.31 17.75
C ARG A 74 -2.04 5.53 16.90
N LEU A 75 -2.44 6.73 17.30
CA LEU A 75 -2.09 7.98 16.63
C LEU A 75 -0.58 8.25 16.66
N ALA A 76 0.10 7.99 17.78
CA ALA A 76 1.55 8.07 17.87
C ALA A 76 2.23 7.06 16.92
N ARG A 77 1.74 5.81 16.90
CA ARG A 77 2.21 4.75 15.98
C ARG A 77 1.98 5.10 14.51
N TYR A 78 0.90 5.82 14.17
CA TYR A 78 0.64 6.30 12.80
C TYR A 78 1.85 7.06 12.26
N TRP A 79 2.29 8.10 12.98
CA TRP A 79 3.38 8.96 12.53
C TRP A 79 4.74 8.27 12.57
N LYS A 80 4.99 7.42 13.57
CA LYS A 80 6.20 6.57 13.63
C LYS A 80 6.26 5.61 12.44
N THR A 81 5.15 4.96 12.10
CA THR A 81 5.05 4.04 10.95
C THR A 81 5.15 4.78 9.63
N ARG A 82 4.53 5.95 9.51
CA ARG A 82 4.64 6.82 8.33
C ARG A 82 6.10 7.23 8.07
N LYS A 83 6.84 7.64 9.09
CA LYS A 83 8.27 7.95 8.99
C LYS A 83 9.09 6.74 8.56
N PHE A 84 8.83 5.59 9.17
CA PHE A 84 9.48 4.34 8.80
C PHE A 84 9.26 3.98 7.32
N LEU A 85 8.02 4.08 6.83
CA LEU A 85 7.68 3.73 5.45
C LEU A 85 8.23 4.73 4.43
N PHE A 86 8.06 6.04 4.66
CA PHE A 86 8.36 7.05 3.64
C PHE A 86 9.74 7.71 3.78
N GLY A 87 10.52 7.31 4.79
CA GLY A 87 11.84 7.89 5.07
C GLY A 87 11.75 9.40 5.20
N GLU A 88 12.61 10.14 4.50
CA GLU A 88 12.64 11.61 4.53
C GLU A 88 11.38 12.30 3.99
N ARG A 89 10.53 11.60 3.24
CA ARG A 89 9.33 12.17 2.60
C ARG A 89 8.07 12.05 3.45
N TRP A 90 8.19 11.56 4.67
CA TRP A 90 7.06 11.29 5.57
C TRP A 90 6.25 12.53 5.98
N LEU A 91 6.82 13.73 5.91
CA LEU A 91 6.10 14.99 6.17
C LEU A 91 5.44 15.57 4.91
N LEU A 92 5.53 14.89 3.77
CA LEU A 92 4.81 15.29 2.56
C LEU A 92 3.39 14.68 2.56
N PRO A 93 2.42 15.33 1.89
CA PRO A 93 1.08 14.76 1.69
C PRO A 93 1.13 13.40 0.97
N MET A 94 0.23 12.47 1.32
CA MET A 94 0.10 11.23 0.53
C MET A 94 -0.80 11.45 -0.67
N THR A 95 -0.19 11.76 -1.81
CA THR A 95 -0.89 12.02 -3.06
C THR A 95 -0.30 11.19 -4.20
N LEU A 96 -1.13 10.89 -5.19
CA LEU A 96 -0.80 10.21 -6.43
C LEU A 96 -0.15 11.13 -7.47
N THR A 97 0.10 12.39 -7.11
CA THR A 97 0.72 13.40 -7.98
C THR A 97 2.21 13.14 -8.23
N GLY A 98 2.86 12.31 -7.41
CA GLY A 98 4.30 12.04 -7.46
C GLY A 98 5.17 13.12 -6.82
N THR A 99 4.54 14.16 -6.27
CA THR A 99 5.22 15.24 -5.53
C THR A 99 5.07 15.09 -4.01
N GLY A 100 4.31 14.10 -3.56
CA GLY A 100 4.04 13.80 -2.16
C GLY A 100 4.98 12.76 -1.55
N CYS A 101 4.49 12.02 -0.56
CA CYS A 101 5.26 10.93 0.04
C CYS A 101 5.45 9.73 -0.91
N LEU A 102 4.55 9.57 -1.90
CA LEU A 102 4.62 8.53 -2.92
C LEU A 102 5.49 8.99 -4.10
N ASP A 103 6.51 8.21 -4.43
CA ASP A 103 7.30 8.31 -5.67
C ASP A 103 6.63 7.57 -6.83
N ALA A 104 7.27 7.67 -8.00
CA ALA A 104 6.84 7.04 -9.23
C ALA A 104 6.66 5.51 -9.12
N ASN A 105 7.49 4.82 -8.32
CA ASN A 105 7.41 3.37 -8.16
C ASN A 105 6.18 2.98 -7.32
N GLN A 106 5.89 3.67 -6.21
CA GLN A 106 4.64 3.41 -5.47
C GLN A 106 3.40 3.75 -6.30
N ILE A 107 3.47 4.82 -7.10
CA ILE A 107 2.37 5.20 -8.00
C ILE A 107 2.17 4.15 -9.09
N GLU A 108 3.24 3.54 -9.61
CA GLU A 108 3.15 2.45 -10.58
C GLU A 108 2.51 1.20 -9.97
N ILE A 109 2.90 0.83 -8.74
CA ILE A 109 2.27 -0.27 -7.99
C ILE A 109 0.79 0.02 -7.73
N LEU A 110 0.45 1.24 -7.34
CA LEU A 110 -0.94 1.61 -7.19
C LEU A 110 -1.68 1.47 -8.53
N ARG A 111 -1.14 2.06 -9.60
CA ARG A 111 -1.70 1.97 -10.96
C ARG A 111 -1.78 0.54 -11.48
N SER A 112 -1.06 -0.42 -10.88
CA SER A 112 -1.09 -1.81 -11.27
C SER A 112 -2.43 -2.48 -10.93
N GLY A 113 -3.26 -1.89 -10.07
CA GLY A 113 -4.53 -2.47 -9.63
C GLY A 113 -4.36 -3.58 -8.58
N PHE A 114 -3.16 -3.69 -7.98
CA PHE A 114 -2.89 -4.62 -6.88
C PHE A 114 -3.87 -4.46 -5.73
N ILE A 115 -4.19 -3.23 -5.34
CA ILE A 115 -5.24 -2.91 -4.38
C ILE A 115 -6.34 -2.14 -5.09
N SER A 116 -7.57 -2.62 -4.97
CA SER A 116 -8.77 -1.95 -5.44
C SER A 116 -9.75 -1.72 -4.30
N VAL A 117 -10.46 -0.60 -4.33
CA VAL A 117 -11.46 -0.25 -3.31
C VAL A 117 -12.81 -0.08 -3.96
N VAL A 118 -13.82 -0.74 -3.39
CA VAL A 118 -15.19 -0.70 -3.89
C VAL A 118 -16.16 -0.46 -2.74
N ASN A 119 -17.19 0.36 -2.97
CA ASN A 119 -18.28 0.52 -2.01
C ASN A 119 -19.26 -0.65 -2.15
N SER A 120 -19.46 -1.39 -1.06
CA SER A 120 -20.43 -2.48 -0.98
C SER A 120 -21.57 -2.14 -0.03
N PRO A 121 -22.71 -2.84 -0.09
CA PRO A 121 -23.79 -2.69 0.90
C PRO A 121 -23.33 -2.94 2.35
N LYS A 122 -22.23 -3.67 2.56
CA LYS A 122 -21.66 -3.97 3.89
C LYS A 122 -20.60 -2.95 4.33
N GLY A 123 -20.37 -1.90 3.54
CA GLY A 123 -19.32 -0.91 3.72
C GLY A 123 -18.21 -1.08 2.70
N LEU A 124 -17.01 -0.60 3.04
CA LEU A 124 -15.89 -0.60 2.11
C LEU A 124 -15.34 -2.03 1.91
N LEU A 125 -15.14 -2.42 0.65
CA LEU A 125 -14.48 -3.65 0.26
C LEU A 125 -13.08 -3.32 -0.28
N LEU A 126 -12.05 -3.80 0.41
CA LEU A 126 -10.65 -3.70 -0.01
C LEU A 126 -10.25 -5.01 -0.67
N ILE A 127 -9.95 -4.98 -1.97
CA ILE A 127 -9.58 -6.15 -2.76
C ILE A 127 -8.06 -6.11 -3.00
N ASN A 128 -7.36 -7.12 -2.48
CA ASN A 128 -5.92 -7.29 -2.66
C ASN A 128 -5.70 -8.45 -3.62
N ASP A 129 -5.21 -8.16 -4.82
CA ASP A 129 -5.00 -9.16 -5.87
C ASP A 129 -3.52 -9.17 -6.28
N PHE A 130 -2.76 -10.08 -5.67
CA PHE A 130 -1.30 -10.15 -5.75
C PHE A 130 -0.77 -10.45 -7.15
N ALA A 131 -1.58 -11.01 -8.05
CA ALA A 131 -1.18 -11.21 -9.43
C ALA A 131 -0.98 -9.89 -10.20
N PHE A 132 -1.50 -8.78 -9.69
CA PHE A 132 -1.21 -7.45 -10.22
C PHE A 132 -0.03 -6.76 -9.54
N LEU A 133 0.59 -7.35 -8.51
CA LEU A 133 1.74 -6.75 -7.84
C LEU A 133 2.99 -6.86 -8.74
N PRO A 134 3.65 -5.75 -9.09
CA PRO A 134 4.89 -5.80 -9.86
C PRO A 134 5.97 -6.63 -9.15
N LYS A 135 6.77 -7.36 -9.93
CA LYS A 135 7.89 -8.16 -9.37
C LYS A 135 8.89 -7.24 -8.67
N GLY A 136 9.28 -7.61 -7.45
CA GLY A 136 10.22 -6.82 -6.62
C GLY A 136 9.56 -5.73 -5.77
N ALA A 137 8.25 -5.52 -5.88
CA ALA A 137 7.52 -4.49 -5.12
C ALA A 137 7.17 -4.90 -3.66
N VAL A 138 7.91 -5.84 -3.06
CA VAL A 138 7.56 -6.49 -1.78
C VAL A 138 7.48 -5.49 -0.61
N HIS A 139 8.34 -4.47 -0.58
CA HIS A 139 8.29 -3.44 0.47
C HIS A 139 7.36 -2.30 0.09
N ALA A 140 7.44 -1.84 -1.16
CA ALA A 140 6.65 -0.72 -1.66
C ALA A 140 5.13 -0.98 -1.65
N GLN A 141 4.69 -2.25 -1.65
CA GLN A 141 3.29 -2.60 -1.44
C GLN A 141 2.74 -2.13 -0.07
N LEU A 142 3.59 -2.07 0.97
CA LEU A 142 3.16 -1.62 2.30
C LEU A 142 2.89 -0.11 2.32
N GLU A 143 3.69 0.67 1.60
CA GLU A 143 3.49 2.10 1.42
C GLU A 143 2.16 2.38 0.70
N VAL A 144 1.87 1.60 -0.35
CA VAL A 144 0.59 1.66 -1.08
C VAL A 144 -0.57 1.22 -0.19
N LEU A 145 -0.42 0.15 0.58
CA LEU A 145 -1.43 -0.31 1.54
C LEU A 145 -1.70 0.76 2.61
N PHE A 146 -0.65 1.36 3.19
CA PHE A 146 -0.76 2.42 4.19
C PHE A 146 -1.51 3.64 3.62
N TYR A 147 -1.23 4.02 2.37
CA TYR A 147 -1.97 5.05 1.67
C TYR A 147 -3.47 4.73 1.60
N PHE A 148 -3.85 3.54 1.11
CA PHE A 148 -5.26 3.14 0.99
C PHE A 148 -5.99 3.14 2.34
N LEU A 149 -5.37 2.60 3.38
CA LEU A 149 -5.97 2.54 4.71
C LEU A 149 -6.12 3.92 5.36
N THR A 150 -5.26 4.87 5.00
CA THR A 150 -5.37 6.26 5.49
C THR A 150 -6.49 7.02 4.80
N ILE A 151 -6.60 6.93 3.47
CA ILE A 151 -7.65 7.67 2.74
C ILE A 151 -9.04 7.09 2.96
N TYR A 152 -9.12 5.88 3.51
CA TYR A 152 -10.36 5.21 3.92
C TYR A 152 -10.33 4.83 5.41
N PRO A 153 -10.46 5.79 6.35
CA PRO A 153 -10.36 5.54 7.78
C PRO A 153 -11.68 5.01 8.35
N CYS A 154 -12.25 3.99 7.71
CA CYS A 154 -13.52 3.39 8.10
C CYS A 154 -13.42 1.87 8.16
N ALA A 155 -14.45 1.24 8.72
CA ALA A 155 -14.44 -0.20 8.85
C ALA A 155 -14.54 -0.87 7.46
N SER A 156 -13.58 -1.73 7.14
CA SER A 156 -13.45 -2.39 5.84
C SER A 156 -13.66 -3.92 5.95
N THR A 157 -14.04 -4.53 4.84
CA THR A 157 -13.92 -5.97 4.61
C THR A 157 -12.77 -6.21 3.64
N GLY A 158 -11.83 -7.08 4.01
CA GLY A 158 -10.72 -7.46 3.14
C GLY A 158 -11.09 -8.65 2.26
N LEU A 159 -10.71 -8.60 0.99
CA LEU A 159 -10.82 -9.72 0.05
C LEU A 159 -9.44 -9.97 -0.57
N HIS A 160 -8.75 -11.02 -0.16
CA HIS A 160 -7.46 -11.38 -0.74
C HIS A 160 -7.68 -12.42 -1.84
N VAL A 161 -7.38 -12.04 -3.07
CA VAL A 161 -7.52 -12.91 -4.24
C VAL A 161 -6.19 -13.61 -4.49
N VAL A 162 -6.22 -14.93 -4.52
CA VAL A 162 -5.06 -15.79 -4.75
C VAL A 162 -5.12 -16.35 -6.16
N ARG A 163 -4.06 -16.13 -6.94
CA ARG A 163 -3.92 -16.51 -8.36
C ARG A 163 -2.54 -17.10 -8.63
N HIS A 164 -2.39 -17.77 -9.76
CA HIS A 164 -1.07 -18.21 -10.19
C HIS A 164 -0.20 -17.03 -10.62
N GLY A 165 1.06 -17.04 -10.20
CA GLY A 165 1.99 -15.93 -10.36
C GLY A 165 2.34 -15.25 -9.04
N ASP A 166 1.56 -15.53 -8.00
CA ASP A 166 1.79 -15.06 -6.64
C ASP A 166 3.08 -15.65 -6.07
N ARG A 167 3.96 -14.77 -5.59
CA ARG A 167 4.91 -15.12 -4.53
C ARG A 167 4.81 -14.02 -3.48
N PRO A 168 3.96 -14.15 -2.46
CA PRO A 168 4.17 -13.34 -1.27
C PRO A 168 5.54 -13.75 -0.72
N ALA A 169 6.50 -12.84 -0.74
CA ALA A 169 7.66 -12.99 0.13
C ALA A 169 7.10 -12.99 1.57
N MET A 170 7.13 -14.15 2.21
CA MET A 170 6.61 -14.35 3.57
C MET A 170 7.27 -13.46 4.64
N THR A 171 8.33 -12.73 4.28
CA THR A 171 9.17 -11.92 5.18
C THR A 171 8.50 -10.64 5.69
N VAL A 172 7.28 -10.30 5.24
CA VAL A 172 6.65 -8.99 5.55
C VAL A 172 5.56 -9.08 6.63
N SER A 173 5.29 -10.25 7.22
CA SER A 173 4.14 -10.43 8.13
C SER A 173 4.09 -9.39 9.27
N GLY A 174 5.19 -9.21 10.02
CA GLY A 174 5.24 -8.25 11.13
C GLY A 174 5.00 -6.80 10.72
N LEU A 175 5.46 -6.40 9.53
CA LEU A 175 5.28 -5.04 9.03
C LEU A 175 3.84 -4.78 8.57
N VAL A 176 3.15 -5.78 8.02
CA VAL A 176 1.72 -5.66 7.69
C VAL A 176 0.91 -5.40 8.95
N LYS A 177 1.15 -6.19 10.02
CA LYS A 177 0.50 -5.95 11.32
C LYS A 177 0.78 -4.54 11.84
N GLN A 178 2.03 -4.10 11.79
CA GLN A 178 2.40 -2.75 12.20
C GLN A 178 1.63 -1.67 11.43
N VAL A 179 1.46 -1.82 10.11
CA VAL A 179 0.66 -0.90 9.29
C VAL A 179 -0.78 -0.85 9.79
N PHE A 180 -1.45 -1.99 9.96
CA PHE A 180 -2.84 -2.03 10.43
C PHE A 180 -3.02 -1.51 11.87
N ASP A 181 -2.07 -1.79 12.76
CA ASP A 181 -2.07 -1.30 14.14
C ASP A 181 -1.78 0.20 14.26
N SER A 182 -1.39 0.85 13.15
CA SER A 182 -1.03 2.27 13.12
C SER A 182 -2.10 3.17 12.50
N VAL A 183 -3.03 2.62 11.72
CA VAL A 183 -4.06 3.38 10.99
C VAL A 183 -5.42 3.28 11.67
N ALA A 184 -6.27 4.28 11.47
CA ALA A 184 -7.64 4.29 12.03
C ALA A 184 -8.61 3.33 11.30
N ASN A 185 -8.18 2.69 10.21
CA ASN A 185 -8.98 1.65 9.55
C ASN A 185 -9.15 0.45 10.49
N THR A 186 -10.36 -0.10 10.55
CA THR A 186 -10.64 -1.36 11.24
C THR A 186 -11.11 -2.40 10.24
N THR A 187 -10.49 -3.56 10.23
CA THR A 187 -10.92 -4.65 9.34
C THR A 187 -11.90 -5.55 10.08
N LYS A 188 -13.13 -5.66 9.58
CA LYS A 188 -14.20 -6.48 10.21
C LYS A 188 -13.99 -7.97 9.96
N SER A 189 -13.71 -8.31 8.71
CA SER A 189 -13.49 -9.67 8.25
C SER A 189 -12.57 -9.65 7.05
N ILE A 190 -11.90 -10.77 6.84
CA ILE A 190 -11.04 -10.99 5.68
C ILE A 190 -11.41 -12.33 5.06
N ASP A 191 -11.74 -12.33 3.77
CA ASP A 191 -11.93 -13.56 3.02
C ASP A 191 -10.74 -13.75 2.06
N VAL A 192 -10.04 -14.87 2.21
CA VAL A 192 -9.03 -15.33 1.27
C VAL A 192 -9.72 -16.19 0.23
N VAL A 193 -9.69 -15.76 -1.03
CA VAL A 193 -10.42 -16.37 -2.13
C VAL A 193 -9.46 -16.91 -3.16
N ARG A 194 -9.55 -18.22 -3.38
CA ARG A 194 -8.87 -18.91 -4.46
C ARG A 194 -9.59 -18.64 -5.78
N ALA A 195 -8.94 -17.95 -6.71
CA ALA A 195 -9.46 -17.90 -8.08
C ALA A 195 -9.38 -19.30 -8.71
N TYR A 196 -10.36 -19.67 -9.52
CA TYR A 196 -10.33 -20.97 -10.19
C TYR A 196 -9.34 -20.95 -11.36
N GLU A 197 -8.35 -21.83 -11.31
CA GLU A 197 -7.43 -22.12 -12.41
C GLU A 197 -7.25 -23.63 -12.53
N GLU A 198 -7.67 -24.18 -13.67
CA GLU A 198 -7.61 -25.62 -13.93
C GLU A 198 -6.17 -26.16 -13.88
N GLY A 199 -5.97 -27.25 -13.13
CA GLY A 199 -4.68 -27.93 -13.01
C GLY A 199 -3.67 -27.24 -12.08
N ARG A 200 -4.12 -26.25 -11.28
CA ARG A 200 -3.28 -25.48 -10.33
C ARG A 200 -3.82 -25.48 -8.90
N GLU A 201 -4.78 -26.35 -8.62
CA GLU A 201 -5.53 -26.40 -7.36
C GLU A 201 -4.59 -26.53 -6.16
N HIS A 202 -3.62 -27.45 -6.21
CA HIS A 202 -2.67 -27.68 -5.11
C HIS A 202 -1.78 -26.47 -4.81
N LEU A 203 -1.30 -25.77 -5.85
CA LEU A 203 -0.48 -24.58 -5.68
C LEU A 203 -1.30 -23.45 -5.07
N LEU A 204 -2.53 -23.27 -5.56
CA LEU A 204 -3.42 -22.24 -5.06
C LEU A 204 -3.91 -22.53 -3.64
N ASP A 205 -4.08 -23.80 -3.26
CA ASP A 205 -4.37 -24.19 -1.87
C ASP A 205 -3.20 -23.89 -0.94
N PHE A 206 -1.97 -24.17 -1.38
CA PHE A 206 -0.77 -23.80 -0.63
C PHE A 206 -0.68 -22.27 -0.44
N LEU A 207 -0.85 -21.49 -1.51
CA LEU A 207 -0.81 -20.03 -1.45
C LEU A 207 -1.96 -19.46 -0.60
N GLY A 208 -3.16 -20.01 -0.73
CA GLY A 208 -4.32 -19.67 0.07
C GLY A 208 -4.10 -19.92 1.56
N TYR A 209 -3.51 -21.06 1.91
CA TYR A 209 -3.11 -21.37 3.26
C TYR A 209 -2.08 -20.37 3.81
N GLN A 210 -1.04 -20.04 3.03
CA GLN A 210 -0.04 -19.04 3.44
C GLN A 210 -0.66 -17.68 3.68
N GLN A 211 -1.47 -17.20 2.74
CA GLN A 211 -2.14 -15.90 2.85
C GLN A 211 -3.06 -15.87 4.08
N ARG A 212 -3.81 -16.95 4.32
CA ARG A 212 -4.64 -17.10 5.52
C ARG A 212 -3.82 -16.99 6.80
N ARG A 213 -2.68 -17.69 6.90
CA ARG A 213 -1.81 -17.63 8.08
C ARG A 213 -1.24 -16.24 8.33
N VAL A 214 -0.83 -15.56 7.26
CA VAL A 214 -0.39 -14.16 7.33
C VAL A 214 -1.53 -13.30 7.86
N SER A 215 -2.75 -13.50 7.38
CA SER A 215 -3.91 -12.77 7.89
C SER A 215 -4.22 -13.10 9.35
N GLU A 216 -4.22 -14.36 9.76
CA GLU A 216 -4.44 -14.76 11.16
C GLU A 216 -3.39 -14.15 12.13
N THR A 217 -2.16 -13.95 11.65
CA THR A 217 -1.09 -13.33 12.44
C THR A 217 -1.25 -11.81 12.55
N ASN A 218 -1.80 -11.18 11.52
CA ASN A 218 -1.81 -9.72 11.37
C ASN A 218 -3.12 -9.06 11.77
N PHE A 219 -4.21 -9.82 11.86
CA PHE A 219 -5.55 -9.29 12.08
C PHE A 219 -6.25 -10.01 13.22
N GLN A 220 -6.98 -9.24 14.02
CA GLN A 220 -7.93 -9.78 15.01
C GLN A 220 -9.30 -10.12 14.40
N SER A 221 -9.43 -9.96 13.08
CA SER A 221 -10.67 -10.12 12.33
C SER A 221 -10.99 -11.59 12.06
N THR A 222 -12.26 -11.88 11.76
CA THR A 222 -12.65 -13.20 11.27
C THR A 222 -12.02 -13.47 9.91
N ILE A 223 -11.27 -14.57 9.78
CA ILE A 223 -10.63 -14.98 8.54
C ILE A 223 -11.42 -16.12 7.89
N GLY A 224 -11.97 -15.88 6.70
CA GLY A 224 -12.61 -16.87 5.86
C GLY A 224 -11.66 -17.40 4.78
N TYR A 225 -11.88 -18.63 4.35
CA TYR A 225 -11.25 -19.22 3.17
C TYR A 225 -12.33 -19.68 2.18
N ILE A 226 -12.19 -19.34 0.91
CA ILE A 226 -13.14 -19.67 -0.15
C ILE A 226 -12.39 -20.33 -1.29
N ALA A 227 -12.80 -21.55 -1.61
CA ALA A 227 -12.29 -22.32 -2.74
C ALA A 227 -13.45 -23.07 -3.38
N ALA A 228 -13.49 -23.09 -4.72
CA ALA A 228 -14.42 -23.89 -5.49
C ALA A 228 -13.71 -24.53 -6.70
N ASP A 229 -14.42 -25.43 -7.36
CA ASP A 229 -14.02 -26.18 -8.56
C ASP A 229 -14.36 -25.44 -9.88
N SER A 230 -14.84 -24.20 -9.79
CA SER A 230 -15.20 -23.38 -10.93
C SER A 230 -15.32 -21.91 -10.54
N VAL A 231 -15.23 -21.01 -11.52
CA VAL A 231 -15.50 -19.57 -11.34
C VAL A 231 -16.95 -19.35 -10.88
N ALA A 232 -17.91 -20.07 -11.47
CA ALA A 232 -19.33 -19.99 -11.10
C ALA A 232 -19.58 -20.47 -9.66
N GLY A 233 -18.92 -21.55 -9.24
CA GLY A 233 -18.97 -22.04 -7.85
C GLY A 233 -18.41 -21.02 -6.87
N THR A 234 -17.29 -20.38 -7.21
CA THR A 234 -16.66 -19.32 -6.39
C THR A 234 -17.61 -18.13 -6.21
N LEU A 235 -18.20 -17.64 -7.31
CA LEU A 235 -19.18 -16.56 -7.28
C LEU A 235 -20.40 -16.90 -6.44
N ARG A 236 -20.91 -18.15 -6.52
CA ARG A 236 -22.04 -18.61 -5.72
C ARG A 236 -21.74 -18.50 -4.21
N ILE A 237 -20.60 -19.03 -3.76
CA ILE A 237 -20.18 -18.96 -2.35
C ILE A 237 -20.02 -17.50 -1.88
N LEU A 238 -19.44 -16.64 -2.72
CA LEU A 238 -19.30 -15.21 -2.42
C LEU A 238 -20.67 -14.53 -2.29
N LYS A 239 -21.64 -14.83 -3.16
CA LYS A 239 -23.01 -14.31 -3.05
C LYS A 239 -23.71 -14.78 -1.78
N GLU A 240 -23.54 -16.04 -1.38
CA GLU A 240 -24.06 -16.59 -0.12
C GLU A 240 -23.46 -15.86 1.10
N LYS A 241 -22.20 -15.44 1.02
CA LYS A 241 -21.56 -14.55 2.00
C LYS A 241 -21.96 -13.09 1.88
N GLY A 242 -22.83 -12.73 0.94
CA GLY A 242 -23.38 -11.40 0.74
C GLY A 242 -22.47 -10.43 -0.01
N PHE A 243 -21.54 -10.92 -0.82
CA PHE A 243 -20.81 -10.10 -1.79
C PHE A 243 -21.66 -9.89 -3.06
N ASP A 244 -21.71 -8.66 -3.56
CA ASP A 244 -22.36 -8.37 -4.84
C ASP A 244 -21.39 -8.63 -6.00
N SER A 245 -21.84 -9.39 -7.00
CA SER A 245 -21.15 -9.62 -8.27
C SER A 245 -20.68 -8.34 -8.98
N SER A 246 -21.38 -7.21 -8.81
CA SER A 246 -20.97 -5.92 -9.38
C SER A 246 -19.65 -5.40 -8.80
N ASN A 247 -19.32 -5.80 -7.57
CA ASN A 247 -18.16 -5.36 -6.80
C ASN A 247 -17.01 -6.38 -6.80
N LEU A 248 -17.15 -7.50 -7.53
CA LEU A 248 -16.17 -8.58 -7.56
C LEU A 248 -15.37 -8.57 -8.86
N PRO A 249 -14.07 -8.92 -8.83
CA PRO A 249 -13.25 -9.09 -10.03
C PRO A 249 -13.83 -10.11 -11.01
N VAL A 250 -13.60 -9.90 -12.30
CA VAL A 250 -13.98 -10.87 -13.36
C VAL A 250 -13.35 -12.24 -13.12
N SER A 251 -12.15 -12.30 -12.54
CA SER A 251 -11.48 -13.56 -12.17
C SER A 251 -12.25 -14.38 -11.12
N LEU A 252 -13.16 -13.76 -10.37
CA LEU A 252 -14.05 -14.39 -9.40
C LEU A 252 -15.51 -14.50 -9.91
N GLY A 253 -15.73 -14.27 -11.21
CA GLY A 253 -17.06 -14.30 -11.84
C GLY A 253 -17.86 -13.01 -11.67
N GLY A 254 -17.24 -11.94 -11.17
CA GLY A 254 -17.88 -10.64 -11.03
C GLY A 254 -17.82 -9.78 -12.30
N LYS A 255 -18.05 -8.47 -12.13
CA LYS A 255 -18.09 -7.48 -13.21
C LYS A 255 -17.00 -6.41 -13.10
N LEU A 256 -16.19 -6.43 -12.05
CA LEU A 256 -15.13 -5.46 -11.82
C LEU A 256 -13.96 -5.78 -12.75
N ASP A 257 -13.79 -4.95 -13.78
CA ASP A 257 -12.71 -5.03 -14.74
C ASP A 257 -11.61 -4.00 -14.44
N ARG A 258 -10.62 -3.92 -15.33
CA ARG A 258 -9.55 -2.93 -15.21
C ARG A 258 -10.03 -1.49 -15.42
N ASN A 259 -11.06 -1.29 -16.25
CA ASN A 259 -11.55 0.06 -16.54
C ASN A 259 -12.13 0.72 -15.28
N TYR A 260 -12.78 -0.05 -14.40
CA TYR A 260 -13.21 0.46 -13.09
C TYR A 260 -12.04 1.05 -12.31
N PHE A 261 -10.95 0.30 -12.21
CA PHE A 261 -9.78 0.72 -11.46
C PHE A 261 -9.11 1.96 -12.07
N ASP A 262 -8.94 1.98 -13.40
CA ASP A 262 -8.36 3.13 -14.09
C ASP A 262 -9.21 4.40 -13.89
N ASN A 263 -10.55 4.26 -13.88
CA ASN A 263 -11.46 5.36 -13.58
C ASN A 263 -11.35 5.82 -12.12
N TRP A 264 -11.18 4.91 -11.16
CA TRP A 264 -10.91 5.25 -9.78
C TRP A 264 -9.61 6.06 -9.65
N VAL A 265 -8.51 5.63 -10.28
CA VAL A 265 -7.23 6.37 -10.26
C VAL A 265 -7.38 7.78 -10.83
N ARG A 266 -8.06 7.92 -11.99
CA ARG A 266 -8.31 9.25 -12.60
C ARG A 266 -9.14 10.15 -11.69
N THR A 267 -10.21 9.60 -11.12
CA THR A 267 -11.09 10.33 -10.19
C THR A 267 -10.29 10.78 -8.98
N ARG A 268 -9.45 9.90 -8.42
CA ARG A 268 -8.64 10.20 -7.25
C ARG A 268 -7.61 11.28 -7.53
N LEU A 269 -6.88 11.21 -8.65
CA LEU A 269 -5.97 12.27 -9.09
C LEU A 269 -6.68 13.61 -9.21
N SER A 270 -7.88 13.63 -9.82
CA SER A 270 -8.66 14.85 -9.94
C SER A 270 -9.06 15.43 -8.57
N ILE A 271 -9.42 14.60 -7.59
CA ILE A 271 -9.74 15.06 -6.23
C ILE A 271 -8.49 15.66 -5.57
N GLU A 272 -7.36 14.98 -5.69
CA GLU A 272 -6.10 15.43 -5.07
C GLU A 272 -5.56 16.71 -5.69
N ASP A 273 -5.69 16.87 -7.01
CA ASP A 273 -5.35 18.12 -7.70
C ASP A 273 -6.18 19.28 -7.16
N ILE A 274 -7.50 19.08 -6.98
CA ILE A 274 -8.38 20.09 -6.37
C ILE A 274 -7.96 20.38 -4.93
N MET A 275 -7.68 19.36 -4.13
CA MET A 275 -7.27 19.49 -2.73
C MET A 275 -5.90 20.15 -2.54
N SER A 276 -5.02 20.03 -3.53
CA SER A 276 -3.69 20.66 -3.51
C SER A 276 -3.74 22.18 -3.63
N GLY A 277 -4.88 22.74 -4.08
CA GLY A 277 -5.01 24.16 -4.37
C GLY A 277 -4.17 24.60 -5.58
N ALA A 278 -3.59 23.65 -6.33
CA ALA A 278 -2.94 23.94 -7.59
C ALA A 278 -3.97 24.58 -8.54
N PRO A 279 -3.58 25.61 -9.31
CA PRO A 279 -4.47 26.18 -10.32
C PRO A 279 -4.93 25.07 -11.24
N ILE A 280 -6.25 24.92 -11.41
CA ILE A 280 -6.81 23.99 -12.39
C ILE A 280 -6.21 24.37 -13.73
N MET A 281 -5.22 23.61 -14.19
CA MET A 281 -4.69 23.70 -15.54
C MET A 281 -5.82 23.21 -16.44
N ARG A 282 -6.72 24.13 -16.81
CA ARG A 282 -7.76 23.86 -17.79
C ARG A 282 -7.02 23.51 -19.07
N ASN A 283 -6.96 22.21 -19.38
CA ASN A 283 -6.58 21.74 -20.69
C ASN A 283 -7.62 22.26 -21.68
N HIS A 284 -7.42 23.47 -22.19
CA HIS A 284 -8.26 24.14 -23.18
C HIS A 284 -8.11 23.53 -24.58
N SER A 285 -7.74 22.26 -24.72
CA SER A 285 -7.63 21.60 -26.02
C SER A 285 -8.19 20.19 -25.98
N LEU A 286 -9.09 19.93 -26.94
CA LEU A 286 -9.72 18.66 -27.34
C LEU A 286 -11.16 18.45 -26.85
N SER A 287 -12.06 19.36 -27.23
CA SER A 287 -13.40 18.97 -27.64
C SER A 287 -13.38 18.59 -29.13
N ALA A 288 -13.19 17.30 -29.42
CA ALA A 288 -13.56 16.74 -30.72
C ALA A 288 -14.32 15.43 -30.45
N SER A 289 -15.63 15.54 -30.60
CA SER A 289 -16.57 14.43 -30.68
C SER A 289 -16.20 13.53 -31.86
N ALA A 290 -15.98 12.25 -31.60
CA ALA A 290 -16.12 11.19 -32.60
C ALA A 290 -16.48 9.90 -31.87
N ALA A 291 -17.77 9.54 -31.96
CA ALA A 291 -18.24 8.19 -31.68
C ALA A 291 -17.52 7.24 -32.65
N MET A 292 -16.80 6.26 -32.11
CA MET A 292 -16.20 5.20 -32.90
C MET A 292 -16.59 3.86 -32.29
N GLU A 293 -17.41 3.14 -33.05
CA GLU A 293 -17.92 1.81 -32.75
C GLU A 293 -16.77 0.81 -32.60
N CYS A 294 -16.91 -0.08 -31.63
CA CYS A 294 -15.92 -1.07 -31.24
C CYS A 294 -16.31 -2.44 -31.82
N PRO A 295 -15.52 -3.08 -32.72
CA PRO A 295 -15.72 -4.47 -33.05
C PRO A 295 -15.00 -5.37 -32.05
N SER A 296 -15.78 -6.30 -31.50
CA SER A 296 -15.35 -7.42 -30.69
C SER A 296 -14.52 -8.42 -31.52
N SER A 297 -13.31 -8.75 -31.06
CA SER A 297 -12.76 -10.10 -31.22
C SER A 297 -11.52 -10.30 -30.35
N GLY A 298 -11.53 -11.38 -29.56
CA GLY A 298 -10.46 -11.77 -28.67
C GLY A 298 -9.24 -12.32 -29.43
N ALA A 299 -8.07 -11.82 -29.06
CA ALA A 299 -6.79 -12.44 -29.40
C ALA A 299 -5.85 -12.32 -28.20
N LEU A 300 -5.21 -13.44 -27.85
CA LEU A 300 -4.17 -13.57 -26.82
C LEU A 300 -3.14 -12.42 -26.93
N LEU A 301 -2.99 -11.66 -25.85
CA LEU A 301 -1.89 -10.71 -25.66
C LEU A 301 -0.58 -11.48 -25.41
N VAL A 302 0.08 -11.87 -26.50
CA VAL A 302 1.52 -12.07 -26.49
C VAL A 302 2.14 -10.69 -26.30
N VAL A 303 2.82 -10.49 -25.17
CA VAL A 303 3.61 -9.28 -24.91
C VAL A 303 4.74 -9.22 -25.94
N LYS A 304 4.48 -8.55 -27.06
CA LYS A 304 5.52 -8.21 -28.04
C LYS A 304 6.34 -7.04 -27.48
N PRO A 305 7.68 -7.03 -27.67
CA PRO A 305 8.54 -5.93 -27.25
C PRO A 305 8.08 -4.63 -27.93
N LYS A 306 8.12 -3.53 -27.16
CA LYS A 306 7.67 -2.16 -27.50
C LYS A 306 7.67 -1.90 -29.01
N THR A 307 6.48 -1.94 -29.62
CA THR A 307 6.33 -1.60 -31.03
C THR A 307 6.50 -0.09 -31.23
N GLN A 308 6.94 0.25 -32.44
CA GLN A 308 7.31 1.54 -33.02
C GLN A 308 6.27 2.67 -32.92
N ARG A 309 5.15 2.46 -32.19
CA ARG A 309 3.97 3.33 -32.12
C ARG A 309 4.08 4.51 -31.15
N ASP A 310 5.04 4.53 -30.24
CA ASP A 310 5.31 5.72 -29.39
C ASP A 310 6.19 6.79 -30.07
N LYS A 311 6.44 6.64 -31.37
CA LYS A 311 7.01 7.70 -32.22
C LYS A 311 5.93 8.62 -32.77
N GLU A 312 4.88 8.93 -32.00
CA GLU A 312 4.22 10.23 -32.14
C GLU A 312 5.24 11.30 -31.73
N ALA A 313 6.15 11.57 -32.67
CA ALA A 313 7.08 12.66 -32.60
C ALA A 313 6.22 13.89 -32.41
N LEU A 314 6.33 14.51 -31.23
CA LEU A 314 5.91 15.89 -30.98
C LEU A 314 6.36 16.72 -32.19
N SER A 315 5.41 16.96 -33.10
CA SER A 315 5.65 17.60 -34.36
C SER A 315 5.73 19.08 -34.04
N LEU A 316 6.95 19.57 -33.88
CA LEU A 316 7.19 21.01 -33.74
C LEU A 316 6.68 21.67 -35.02
N VAL A 317 5.64 22.49 -34.90
CA VAL A 317 5.14 23.29 -36.02
C VAL A 317 6.17 24.37 -36.34
N ARG A 318 6.52 24.53 -37.62
CA ARG A 318 7.41 25.59 -38.12
C ARG A 318 6.67 26.93 -38.07
N ARG A 319 7.35 28.00 -37.65
CA ARG A 319 6.72 29.34 -37.63
C ARG A 319 6.65 29.93 -39.05
N PRO A 320 5.68 30.81 -39.36
CA PRO A 320 5.50 31.36 -40.71
C PRO A 320 6.72 32.11 -41.24
N ASP A 321 7.47 32.76 -40.35
CA ASP A 321 8.64 33.62 -40.60
C ASP A 321 9.99 32.89 -40.45
N GLU A 322 9.98 31.64 -39.95
CA GLU A 322 11.20 30.89 -39.62
C GLU A 322 11.78 30.25 -40.88
N THR A 323 13.05 30.49 -41.19
CA THR A 323 13.76 29.83 -42.29
C THR A 323 13.92 28.32 -42.03
N PRO A 324 14.15 27.48 -43.05
CA PRO A 324 14.35 26.03 -42.84
C PRO A 324 15.53 25.72 -41.90
N ALA A 325 16.58 26.53 -41.95
CA ALA A 325 17.78 26.39 -41.11
C ALA A 325 17.49 26.71 -39.63
N GLU A 326 16.73 27.79 -39.36
CA GLU A 326 16.31 28.14 -38.00
C GLU A 326 15.38 27.09 -37.40
N PHE A 327 14.44 26.57 -38.20
CA PHE A 327 13.56 25.48 -37.78
C PHE A 327 14.34 24.21 -37.42
N ALA A 328 15.31 23.82 -38.24
CA ALA A 328 16.19 22.69 -37.94
C ALA A 328 17.00 22.90 -36.66
N LYS A 329 17.56 24.10 -36.46
CA LYS A 329 18.28 24.48 -35.24
C LYS A 329 17.40 24.41 -34.00
N ARG A 330 16.18 24.97 -34.05
CA ARG A 330 15.21 24.92 -32.95
C ARG A 330 14.77 23.49 -32.63
N LYS A 331 14.45 22.70 -33.68
CA LYS A 331 14.11 21.29 -33.55
C LYS A 331 15.23 20.52 -32.85
N ASN A 332 16.47 20.66 -33.30
CA ASN A 332 17.64 20.02 -32.69
C ASN A 332 17.85 20.45 -31.23
N ALA A 333 17.68 21.73 -30.90
CA ALA A 333 17.78 22.21 -29.53
C ALA A 333 16.74 21.57 -28.60
N VAL A 334 15.49 21.40 -29.05
CA VAL A 334 14.44 20.71 -28.29
C VAL A 334 14.77 19.23 -28.12
N TYR A 335 15.25 18.55 -29.18
CA TYR A 335 15.67 17.15 -29.10
C TYR A 335 16.83 16.95 -28.11
N VAL A 336 17.86 17.81 -28.16
CA VAL A 336 19.01 17.76 -27.25
C VAL A 336 18.55 17.97 -25.81
N ARG A 337 17.73 18.99 -25.55
CA ARG A 337 17.20 19.26 -24.19
C ARG A 337 16.36 18.11 -23.66
N ARG A 338 15.50 17.52 -24.51
CA ARG A 338 14.68 16.36 -24.12
C ARG A 338 15.52 15.13 -23.82
N ASN A 339 16.52 14.86 -24.65
CA ASN A 339 17.43 13.74 -24.44
C ASN A 339 18.23 13.93 -23.14
N TYR A 340 18.72 15.15 -22.90
CA TYR A 340 19.38 15.50 -21.64
C TYR A 340 18.47 15.31 -20.43
N HIS A 341 17.21 15.77 -20.48
CA HIS A 341 16.27 15.55 -19.37
C HIS A 341 15.95 14.07 -19.15
N ARG A 342 15.80 13.29 -20.23
CA ARG A 342 15.61 11.84 -20.12
C ARG A 342 16.80 11.18 -19.44
N GLN A 343 18.02 11.45 -19.93
CA GLN A 343 19.26 10.92 -19.34
C GLN A 343 19.42 11.36 -17.88
N LYS A 344 19.04 12.59 -17.54
CA LYS A 344 19.06 13.08 -16.16
C LYS A 344 18.08 12.30 -15.26
N LEU A 345 16.86 12.03 -15.74
CA LEU A 345 15.89 11.23 -15.00
C LEU A 345 16.35 9.78 -14.84
N GLU A 346 16.92 9.19 -15.89
CA GLU A 346 17.51 7.84 -15.86
C GLU A 346 18.68 7.78 -14.86
N LEU A 347 19.55 8.80 -14.84
CA LEU A 347 20.64 8.90 -13.89
C LEU A 347 20.13 9.01 -12.44
N MET A 348 19.16 9.90 -12.17
CA MET A 348 18.56 10.05 -10.84
C MET A 348 17.88 8.76 -10.37
N ALA A 349 17.20 8.04 -11.28
CA ALA A 349 16.60 6.74 -10.96
C ALA A 349 17.67 5.69 -10.61
N ALA A 350 18.78 5.65 -11.37
CA ALA A 350 19.91 4.76 -11.10
C ALA A 350 20.61 5.10 -9.77
N GLU A 351 20.80 6.38 -9.45
CA GLU A 351 21.35 6.84 -8.16
C GLU A 351 20.46 6.41 -6.99
N GLY A 352 19.13 6.53 -7.14
CA GLY A 352 18.17 6.03 -6.16
C GLY A 352 18.28 4.52 -5.94
N GLU A 353 18.43 3.74 -7.01
CA GLU A 353 18.63 2.29 -6.91
C GLU A 353 19.94 1.92 -6.21
N VAL A 354 21.04 2.62 -6.53
CA VAL A 354 22.34 2.43 -5.85
C VAL A 354 22.21 2.73 -4.36
N ALA A 355 21.51 3.81 -3.98
CA ALA A 355 21.27 4.13 -2.58
C ALA A 355 20.48 3.02 -1.87
N ARG A 356 19.42 2.50 -2.49
CA ARG A 356 18.65 1.35 -1.97
C ARG A 356 19.52 0.10 -1.80
N CYS A 357 20.31 -0.26 -2.81
CA CYS A 357 21.22 -1.40 -2.74
C CYS A 357 22.25 -1.26 -1.62
N ARG A 358 22.76 -0.05 -1.35
CA ARG A 358 23.68 0.19 -0.22
C ARG A 358 23.03 -0.07 1.13
N VAL A 359 21.84 0.47 1.36
CA VAL A 359 21.09 0.24 2.61
C VAL A 359 20.81 -1.25 2.81
N LEU A 360 20.36 -1.93 1.75
CA LEU A 360 20.10 -3.37 1.81
C LEU A 360 21.37 -4.18 2.10
N ASN A 361 22.49 -3.82 1.48
CA ASN A 361 23.78 -4.49 1.70
C ASN A 361 24.27 -4.32 3.15
N GLU A 362 24.14 -3.13 3.74
CA GLU A 362 24.48 -2.92 5.15
C GLU A 362 23.58 -3.74 6.09
N SER A 363 22.28 -3.82 5.82
CA SER A 363 21.37 -4.71 6.57
C SER A 363 21.79 -6.17 6.49
N LEU A 364 22.11 -6.66 5.29
CA LEU A 364 22.56 -8.05 5.08
C LEU A 364 23.91 -8.34 5.75
N LYS A 365 24.82 -7.37 5.84
CA LYS A 365 26.06 -7.52 6.60
C LYS A 365 25.80 -7.72 8.10
N LEU A 366 24.88 -6.94 8.67
CA LEU A 366 24.51 -7.07 10.09
C LEU A 366 23.85 -8.44 10.36
N GLU A 367 22.95 -8.89 9.47
CA GLU A 367 22.32 -10.19 9.58
C GLU A 367 23.33 -11.34 9.45
N ASN A 368 24.26 -11.27 8.48
CA ASN A 368 25.35 -12.24 8.35
C ASN A 368 26.24 -12.29 9.59
N GLN A 369 26.55 -11.15 10.21
CA GLN A 369 27.31 -11.11 11.47
C GLN A 369 26.55 -11.80 12.60
N MET A 370 25.22 -11.61 12.69
CA MET A 370 24.38 -12.29 13.68
C MET A 370 24.35 -13.80 13.44
N LEU A 371 24.19 -14.24 12.19
CA LEU A 371 24.18 -15.66 11.83
C LEU A 371 25.52 -16.34 12.13
N GLU A 372 26.65 -15.69 11.85
CA GLU A 372 27.97 -16.22 12.22
C GLU A 372 28.14 -16.32 13.74
N ARG A 373 27.61 -15.39 14.54
CA ARG A 373 27.58 -15.53 16.00
C ARG A 373 26.75 -16.74 16.45
N LEU A 374 25.54 -16.89 15.92
CA LEU A 374 24.68 -18.02 16.24
C LEU A 374 25.30 -19.37 15.85
N LYS A 375 26.00 -19.41 14.71
CA LYS A 375 26.75 -20.58 14.25
C LYS A 375 27.91 -20.90 15.21
N GLN A 376 28.67 -19.90 15.65
CA GLN A 376 29.73 -20.08 16.66
C GLN A 376 29.16 -20.60 17.99
N GLU A 377 28.02 -20.06 18.43
CA GLU A 377 27.33 -20.55 19.64
C GLU A 377 26.88 -22.00 19.49
N ALA A 378 26.29 -22.36 18.35
CA ALA A 378 25.87 -23.73 18.06
C ALA A 378 27.06 -24.69 18.04
N SER A 379 28.17 -24.33 17.37
CA SER A 379 29.39 -25.12 17.38
C SER A 379 29.97 -25.31 18.77
N TRP A 380 29.94 -24.27 19.61
CA TRP A 380 30.36 -24.35 21.00
C TRP A 380 29.48 -25.33 21.80
N TRP A 381 28.16 -25.31 21.61
CA TRP A 381 27.24 -26.26 22.26
C TRP A 381 27.52 -27.70 21.84
N VAL A 382 27.81 -27.96 20.56
CA VAL A 382 28.16 -29.29 20.07
C VAL A 382 29.45 -29.80 20.75
N GLN A 383 30.52 -29.00 20.77
CA GLN A 383 31.78 -29.38 21.42
C GLN A 383 31.63 -29.64 22.92
N ARG A 384 30.77 -28.86 23.59
CA ARG A 384 30.46 -29.06 25.01
C ARG A 384 29.74 -30.37 25.25
N LEU A 385 28.78 -30.74 24.40
CA LEU A 385 28.05 -32.01 24.51
C LEU A 385 28.95 -33.22 24.25
N GLU A 386 29.99 -33.06 23.43
CA GLU A 386 30.99 -34.10 23.15
C GLU A 386 32.03 -34.26 24.29
N GLY A 387 31.92 -33.49 25.37
CA GLY A 387 32.83 -33.57 26.53
C GLY A 387 34.21 -32.95 26.29
N HIS A 388 34.34 -32.12 25.25
CA HIS A 388 35.62 -31.58 24.80
C HIS A 388 35.96 -30.17 25.34
N MET A 389 35.14 -29.52 26.18
CA MET A 389 35.41 -28.13 26.63
C MET A 389 34.97 -27.73 28.05
N GLU A 390 35.78 -26.82 28.61
CA GLU A 390 35.65 -26.08 29.88
C GLU A 390 34.57 -24.95 29.83
N PRO A 391 34.23 -24.29 30.97
CA PRO A 391 33.10 -23.35 31.07
C PRO A 391 33.13 -22.20 30.03
N ARG A 392 31.93 -21.75 29.66
CA ARG A 392 31.66 -20.78 28.58
C ARG A 392 32.54 -19.53 28.76
N PRO A 393 33.37 -19.13 27.79
CA PRO A 393 34.04 -17.83 27.85
C PRO A 393 32.94 -16.77 27.93
N ILE A 394 32.99 -15.93 28.96
CA ILE A 394 32.08 -14.81 29.11
C ILE A 394 32.39 -13.86 27.96
N ILE A 395 31.63 -13.97 26.88
CA ILE A 395 31.71 -13.02 25.78
C ILE A 395 31.18 -11.72 26.37
N SER A 396 32.11 -10.83 26.72
CA SER A 396 31.80 -9.46 27.10
C SER A 396 30.99 -8.85 25.98
N THR A 397 29.69 -8.68 26.20
CA THR A 397 28.82 -7.87 25.35
C THR A 397 29.23 -6.42 25.57
N SER A 398 30.38 -6.06 25.03
CA SER A 398 30.76 -4.69 24.74
C SER A 398 29.84 -4.22 23.60
N THR A 399 28.56 -4.05 23.92
CA THR A 399 27.59 -3.35 23.10
C THR A 399 27.94 -1.87 23.21
N GLY A 400 29.02 -1.46 22.55
CA GLY A 400 29.22 -0.07 22.22
C GLY A 400 28.07 0.34 21.31
N MET A 401 27.07 1.01 21.88
CA MET A 401 26.01 1.66 21.12
C MET A 401 26.65 2.66 20.16
N LEU A 402 26.78 2.27 18.89
CA LEU A 402 26.97 3.22 17.80
C LEU A 402 25.58 3.73 17.44
N PHE A 403 25.31 4.97 17.87
CA PHE A 403 24.15 5.77 17.47
C PHE A 403 24.24 6.20 16.00
#